data_AF-A0A832CTD6-F1
#
_entry.id   AF-A0A832CTD6-F1
#
_cell.length_a   1.000
_cell.length_b   1.000
_cell.length_c   1.000
_cell.angle_alpha   90.00
_cell.angle_beta   90.00
_cell.angle_gamma   90.00
#
_symmetry.space_group_name_H-M   'P 1'
#
loop_
_entity.id
_entity.type
_entity.pdbx_description
1 polymer ?
#
loop_
_entity_poly.entity_id
_entity_poly.type
_entity_poly.pdbx_seq_one_letter_code
_entity_poly.pdbx_strand_id
1 'polypeptide(L)'
;MCSRSTSIVPWRPRQPCRRANRRGRRTIHATPSHRRASCRPDVSDHTGICYLRSEIRMAHISDGKPHTYMLGEKYINTRDYHSGLDHGDDWSMYTGYQDDICRTAFLAPLGDAEAEESTRFGSAHPHTWNAAFCDGSVRAISFEINVFVHQRLGNRADGGVTDDIELAR
;
A
#
# COMPACT_ATOMS: atom_id res chain seq x y z
N MET A 1 -7.17 13.64 18.42
CA MET A 1 -8.00 12.44 18.19
C MET A 1 -7.15 11.45 17.41
N CYS A 2 -6.73 10.37 18.08
CA CYS A 2 -5.79 9.39 17.55
C CYS A 2 -6.58 8.29 16.83
N SER A 3 -6.57 8.28 15.49
CA SER A 3 -7.22 7.23 14.69
C SER A 3 -6.31 6.02 14.61
N ARG A 4 -6.76 4.93 15.22
CA ARG A 4 -6.17 3.59 15.12
C ARG A 4 -6.31 3.09 13.68
N SER A 5 -5.20 2.76 13.04
CA SER A 5 -5.18 1.96 11.82
C SER A 5 -4.17 0.83 11.99
N THR A 6 -4.67 -0.35 12.31
CA THR A 6 -3.94 -1.62 12.23
C THR A 6 -4.97 -2.67 11.86
N SER A 7 -4.74 -3.38 10.76
CA SER A 7 -5.49 -4.60 10.46
C SER A 7 -4.71 -5.49 9.50
N ILE A 8 -3.70 -6.17 10.03
CA ILE A 8 -3.47 -7.58 9.64
C ILE A 8 -4.72 -8.33 10.10
N VAL A 9 -5.55 -8.77 9.15
CA VAL A 9 -6.59 -9.76 9.42
C VAL A 9 -6.05 -11.11 8.97
N PRO A 10 -5.90 -12.12 9.85
CA PRO A 10 -5.44 -13.44 9.44
C PRO A 10 -6.48 -14.10 8.52
N TRP A 11 -6.01 -14.63 7.39
CA TRP A 11 -6.81 -15.34 6.40
C TRP A 11 -7.51 -16.55 7.05
N ARG A 12 -8.86 -16.56 7.03
CA ARG A 12 -9.66 -17.75 7.36
C ARG A 12 -10.17 -18.37 6.04
N PRO A 13 -9.97 -19.67 5.79
CA PRO A 13 -10.55 -20.31 4.62
C PRO A 13 -12.09 -20.31 4.74
N ARG A 14 -12.77 -19.62 3.83
CA ARG A 14 -14.24 -19.69 3.71
C ARG A 14 -14.61 -21.03 3.08
N GLN A 15 -15.47 -21.79 3.76
CA GLN A 15 -16.03 -23.04 3.23
C GLN A 15 -16.73 -22.83 1.88
N PRO A 16 -16.69 -23.81 0.96
CA PRO A 16 -17.33 -23.68 -0.34
C PRO A 16 -18.86 -23.65 -0.19
N CYS A 17 -19.47 -22.71 -0.92
CA CYS A 17 -20.90 -22.44 -0.93
C CYS A 17 -21.69 -23.68 -1.41
N ARG A 18 -22.37 -24.39 -0.52
CA ARG A 18 -23.31 -25.46 -0.91
C ARG A 18 -24.52 -24.85 -1.63
N ARG A 19 -24.68 -25.18 -2.91
CA ARG A 19 -25.83 -24.80 -3.74
C ARG A 19 -27.05 -25.63 -3.32
N ALA A 20 -27.94 -25.07 -2.50
CA ALA A 20 -29.20 -25.71 -2.16
C ALA A 20 -30.32 -25.20 -3.08
N ASN A 21 -30.83 -26.09 -3.93
CA ASN A 21 -31.97 -25.89 -4.80
C ASN A 21 -33.27 -26.05 -3.98
N ARG A 22 -34.10 -25.01 -3.84
CA ARG A 22 -35.51 -25.17 -3.42
C ARG A 22 -36.43 -24.17 -4.10
N ARG A 23 -37.37 -24.72 -4.88
CA ARG A 23 -38.60 -24.09 -5.37
C ARG A 23 -39.46 -23.65 -4.17
N GLY A 24 -40.04 -22.45 -4.22
CA GLY A 24 -41.05 -22.01 -3.25
C GLY A 24 -41.27 -20.49 -3.27
N ARG A 25 -42.34 -20.05 -3.92
CA ARG A 25 -42.81 -18.66 -3.96
C ARG A 25 -43.34 -18.27 -2.57
N ARG A 26 -42.70 -17.31 -1.90
CA ARG A 26 -43.30 -16.56 -0.77
C ARG A 26 -42.90 -15.09 -0.87
N THR A 27 -43.90 -14.23 -0.75
CA THR A 27 -43.82 -12.78 -0.71
C THR A 27 -42.92 -12.33 0.44
N ILE A 28 -41.92 -11.49 0.14
CA ILE A 28 -41.02 -10.91 1.13
C ILE A 28 -41.42 -9.45 1.37
N HIS A 29 -41.87 -9.15 2.59
CA HIS A 29 -41.87 -7.79 3.12
C HIS A 29 -40.45 -7.22 3.03
N ALA A 30 -40.30 -6.02 2.47
CA ALA A 30 -39.03 -5.34 2.36
C ALA A 30 -38.52 -4.96 3.76
N THR A 31 -37.55 -5.73 4.26
CA THR A 31 -36.73 -5.37 5.42
C THR A 31 -35.59 -4.44 4.98
N PRO A 32 -35.02 -3.63 5.89
CA PRO A 32 -34.04 -2.62 5.53
C PRO A 32 -32.86 -3.27 4.81
N SER A 33 -32.40 -2.63 3.74
CA SER A 33 -31.40 -3.16 2.82
C SER A 33 -30.14 -3.62 3.56
N HIS A 34 -30.02 -4.93 3.77
CA HIS A 34 -28.72 -5.55 4.02
C HIS A 34 -27.84 -5.21 2.82
N ARG A 35 -26.90 -4.28 2.98
CA ARG A 35 -25.83 -4.07 1.99
C ARG A 35 -25.20 -5.44 1.79
N ARG A 36 -25.38 -5.99 0.58
CA ARG A 36 -24.79 -7.28 0.22
C ARG A 36 -23.30 -7.15 0.48
N ALA A 37 -22.78 -7.90 1.47
CA ALA A 37 -21.35 -7.99 1.70
C ALA A 37 -20.73 -8.38 0.36
N SER A 38 -19.99 -7.45 -0.24
CA SER A 38 -19.46 -7.67 -1.57
C SER A 38 -18.49 -8.86 -1.47
N CYS A 39 -18.49 -9.75 -2.45
CA CYS A 39 -17.48 -10.83 -2.51
C CYS A 39 -16.06 -10.29 -2.69
N ARG A 40 -15.91 -8.98 -2.90
CA ARG A 40 -14.64 -8.30 -3.10
C ARG A 40 -14.14 -7.74 -1.77
N PRO A 41 -12.82 -7.80 -1.53
CA PRO A 41 -12.20 -7.08 -0.41
C PRO A 41 -12.53 -5.58 -0.51
N ASP A 42 -12.82 -4.98 0.64
CA ASP A 42 -12.92 -3.53 0.77
C ASP A 42 -11.53 -2.91 0.61
N VAL A 43 -11.46 -1.81 -0.13
CA VAL A 43 -10.23 -1.08 -0.44
C VAL A 43 -10.36 0.41 -0.10
N SER A 44 -11.41 0.79 0.63
CA SER A 44 -11.69 2.18 1.02
C SER A 44 -10.56 2.82 1.81
N ASP A 45 -9.81 2.03 2.57
CA ASP A 45 -8.65 2.49 3.35
C ASP A 45 -7.35 2.63 2.54
N HIS A 46 -7.34 2.32 1.23
CA HIS A 46 -6.13 2.44 0.41
C HIS A 46 -5.99 3.83 -0.19
N THR A 47 -4.99 4.57 0.27
CA THR A 47 -4.76 5.97 -0.05
C THR A 47 -3.61 6.22 -1.02
N GLY A 48 -2.71 5.26 -1.22
CA GLY A 48 -1.64 5.33 -2.22
C GLY A 48 -2.13 5.28 -3.67
N ILE A 49 -1.20 5.37 -4.62
CA ILE A 49 -1.54 5.40 -6.06
C ILE A 49 -1.69 4.00 -6.70
N CYS A 50 -1.13 2.96 -6.09
CA CYS A 50 -1.21 1.58 -6.54
C CYS A 50 -1.77 0.71 -5.43
N TYR A 51 -2.89 0.04 -5.71
CA TYR A 51 -3.51 -0.92 -4.81
C TYR A 51 -4.46 -1.86 -5.58
N LEU A 52 -5.04 -2.83 -4.87
CA LEU A 52 -5.96 -3.81 -5.44
C LEU A 52 -7.11 -3.14 -6.22
N ARG A 53 -7.16 -3.38 -7.55
CA ARG A 53 -8.15 -2.82 -8.50
C ARG A 53 -8.13 -1.28 -8.56
N SER A 54 -6.98 -0.68 -8.34
CA SER A 54 -6.79 0.78 -8.49
C SER A 54 -7.07 1.22 -9.94
N GLU A 55 -7.81 2.33 -10.08
CA GLU A 55 -7.97 3.10 -11.32
C GLU A 55 -7.79 4.58 -10.95
N ILE A 56 -6.53 5.03 -10.94
CA ILE A 56 -6.17 6.37 -10.50
C ILE A 56 -5.89 7.27 -11.71
N ARG A 57 -6.60 8.40 -11.76
CA ARG A 57 -6.35 9.48 -12.73
C ARG A 57 -5.49 10.55 -12.07
N MET A 58 -4.77 11.33 -12.86
CA MET A 58 -4.01 12.48 -12.35
C MET A 58 -4.86 13.49 -11.58
N ALA A 59 -6.16 13.59 -11.88
CA ALA A 59 -7.11 14.43 -11.15
C ALA A 59 -7.48 13.90 -9.75
N HIS A 60 -7.21 12.62 -9.44
CA HIS A 60 -7.43 12.03 -8.13
C HIS A 60 -6.27 12.26 -7.15
N ILE A 61 -5.16 12.86 -7.61
CA ILE A 61 -4.00 13.21 -6.80
C ILE A 61 -4.17 14.67 -6.39
N SER A 62 -5.00 14.91 -5.38
CA SER A 62 -5.39 16.26 -4.95
C SER A 62 -4.31 16.96 -4.12
N ASP A 63 -3.43 16.20 -3.49
CA ASP A 63 -2.39 16.75 -2.59
C ASP A 63 -1.19 17.34 -3.37
N GLY A 64 -1.17 17.08 -4.68
CA GLY A 64 -0.18 17.58 -5.61
C GLY A 64 0.75 16.49 -6.11
N LYS A 65 0.92 16.45 -7.43
CA LYS A 65 1.84 15.52 -8.11
C LYS A 65 3.29 15.54 -7.58
N PRO A 66 3.90 16.71 -7.28
CA PRO A 66 5.24 16.76 -6.70
C PRO A 66 5.31 16.32 -5.23
N HIS A 67 4.17 16.06 -4.57
CA HIS A 67 4.08 15.69 -3.15
C HIS A 67 3.42 14.33 -2.93
N THR A 68 3.31 13.50 -3.97
CA THR A 68 2.79 12.13 -3.86
C THR A 68 3.76 11.17 -4.52
N TYR A 69 4.15 10.12 -3.80
CA TYR A 69 5.01 9.05 -4.31
C TYR A 69 4.33 8.30 -5.45
N MET A 70 5.13 7.99 -6.46
CA MET A 70 4.76 7.13 -7.58
C MET A 70 5.48 5.78 -7.50
N LEU A 71 6.80 5.82 -7.31
CA LEU A 71 7.66 4.64 -7.18
C LEU A 71 8.68 4.90 -6.08
N GLY A 72 9.18 3.83 -5.47
CA GLY A 72 10.18 3.93 -4.43
C GLY A 72 11.04 2.68 -4.40
N GLU A 73 12.27 2.84 -3.93
CA GLU A 73 13.13 1.70 -3.63
C GLU A 73 12.52 0.83 -2.51
N LYS A 74 12.69 -0.47 -2.67
CA LYS A 74 12.12 -1.50 -1.80
C LYS A 74 13.21 -1.98 -0.86
N TYR A 75 12.86 -2.19 0.41
CA TYR A 75 13.76 -2.86 1.34
C TYR A 75 14.00 -4.29 0.88
N ILE A 76 15.25 -4.75 0.94
CA ILE A 76 15.65 -6.13 0.65
C ILE A 76 16.50 -6.66 1.80
N ASN A 77 16.25 -7.91 2.22
CA ASN A 77 17.12 -8.58 3.16
C ASN A 77 18.52 -8.77 2.53
N THR A 78 19.54 -8.18 3.16
CA THR A 78 20.93 -8.21 2.65
C THR A 78 21.47 -9.62 2.45
N ARG A 79 20.95 -10.61 3.17
CA ARG A 79 21.28 -12.03 3.00
C ARG A 79 20.93 -12.55 1.61
N ASP A 80 19.90 -11.99 0.98
CA ASP A 80 19.29 -12.50 -0.24
C ASP A 80 19.54 -11.64 -1.50
N TYR A 81 20.40 -10.62 -1.38
CA TYR A 81 20.85 -9.76 -2.50
C TYR A 81 21.34 -10.50 -3.74
N HIS A 82 21.94 -11.69 -3.55
CA HIS A 82 22.50 -12.49 -4.63
C HIS A 82 21.74 -13.80 -4.86
N SER A 83 20.83 -14.16 -3.96
CA SER A 83 20.07 -15.41 -4.05
C SER A 83 18.73 -15.20 -4.77
N GLY A 84 18.14 -14.01 -4.65
CA GLY A 84 16.77 -13.73 -5.11
C GLY A 84 15.72 -14.52 -4.31
N LEU A 85 16.06 -14.88 -3.06
CA LEU A 85 15.17 -15.63 -2.16
C LEU A 85 14.49 -14.73 -1.13
N ASP A 86 14.60 -13.41 -1.27
CA ASP A 86 13.85 -12.45 -0.43
C ASP A 86 12.35 -12.74 -0.56
N HIS A 87 11.62 -12.61 0.55
CA HIS A 87 10.17 -12.85 0.54
C HIS A 87 9.44 -11.97 -0.49
N GLY A 88 9.96 -10.77 -0.80
CA GLY A 88 9.41 -9.91 -1.83
C GLY A 88 9.88 -10.22 -3.25
N ASP A 89 10.49 -11.37 -3.53
CA ASP A 89 10.98 -11.78 -4.86
C ASP A 89 10.48 -13.18 -5.29
N ASP A 90 9.43 -13.72 -4.65
CA ASP A 90 8.91 -15.08 -4.91
C ASP A 90 7.74 -15.14 -5.91
N TRP A 91 7.27 -13.99 -6.42
CA TRP A 91 6.22 -13.87 -7.44
C TRP A 91 6.65 -13.08 -8.67
N SER A 92 5.91 -13.29 -9.76
CA SER A 92 6.17 -12.57 -11.01
C SER A 92 5.65 -11.13 -10.96
N MET A 93 6.24 -10.27 -11.79
CA MET A 93 5.76 -8.91 -12.06
C MET A 93 4.30 -8.82 -12.54
N TYR A 94 3.69 -9.95 -12.95
CA TYR A 94 2.32 -10.01 -13.47
C TYR A 94 1.26 -10.28 -12.38
N THR A 95 1.66 -10.47 -11.12
CA THR A 95 0.74 -10.77 -10.00
C THR A 95 -0.09 -9.56 -9.57
N GLY A 96 0.37 -8.33 -9.83
CA GLY A 96 -0.35 -7.09 -9.56
C GLY A 96 -0.14 -6.57 -8.13
N TYR A 97 -1.20 -6.51 -7.32
CA TYR A 97 -1.11 -5.98 -5.95
C TYR A 97 -0.63 -7.05 -4.98
N GLN A 98 0.68 -7.09 -4.74
CA GLN A 98 1.35 -8.04 -3.85
C GLN A 98 2.70 -7.46 -3.37
N ASP A 99 3.28 -8.05 -2.33
CA ASP A 99 4.49 -7.61 -1.63
C ASP A 99 5.80 -7.81 -2.40
N ASP A 100 5.76 -8.17 -3.68
CA ASP A 100 6.92 -8.06 -4.57
C ASP A 100 6.97 -6.68 -5.24
N ILE A 101 5.80 -6.07 -5.43
CA ILE A 101 5.63 -4.88 -6.28
C ILE A 101 5.21 -3.67 -5.43
N CYS A 102 4.48 -3.88 -4.33
CA CYS A 102 3.85 -2.81 -3.56
C CYS A 102 4.45 -2.67 -2.15
N ARG A 103 4.64 -1.41 -1.73
CA ARG A 103 5.09 -1.04 -0.37
C ARG A 103 4.12 -0.04 0.24
N THR A 104 4.13 0.06 1.56
CA THR A 104 3.32 1.00 2.32
C THR A 104 4.18 2.05 3.00
N ALA A 105 3.69 3.29 3.02
CA ALA A 105 4.32 4.40 3.72
C ALA A 105 3.90 4.48 5.21
N PHE A 106 3.31 3.42 5.76
CA PHE A 106 2.82 3.44 7.14
C PHE A 106 3.94 3.57 8.18
N LEU A 107 5.08 2.93 7.94
CA LEU A 107 6.29 3.07 8.74
C LEU A 107 7.36 3.81 7.93
N ALA A 108 8.33 4.42 8.62
CA ALA A 108 9.45 5.09 7.97
C ALA A 108 10.19 4.14 7.01
N PRO A 109 10.90 4.61 6.00
CA PRO A 109 11.77 3.75 5.20
C PRO A 109 12.94 3.21 6.04
N LEU A 110 13.58 2.14 5.60
CA LEU A 110 14.74 1.53 6.29
C LEU A 110 15.91 1.30 5.34
N GLY A 111 17.13 1.46 5.84
CA GLY A 111 18.31 0.88 5.17
C GLY A 111 18.26 -0.64 5.24
N ASP A 112 18.65 -1.28 4.16
CA ASP A 112 18.67 -2.74 4.06
C ASP A 112 19.55 -3.38 5.14
N ALA A 113 19.08 -4.48 5.72
CA ALA A 113 19.76 -5.21 6.78
C ALA A 113 19.49 -6.72 6.69
N GLU A 114 20.14 -7.52 7.53
CA GLU A 114 19.83 -8.95 7.69
C GLU A 114 18.56 -9.13 8.56
N ALA A 115 17.42 -8.66 8.04
CA ALA A 115 16.13 -8.77 8.70
C ALA A 115 15.02 -8.88 7.65
N GLU A 116 13.99 -9.66 7.98
CA GLU A 116 12.80 -9.83 7.13
C GLU A 116 11.89 -8.60 7.21
N GLU A 117 11.65 -7.95 6.08
CA GLU A 117 10.74 -6.81 5.94
C GLU A 117 10.23 -6.70 4.49
N SER A 118 8.97 -7.06 4.26
CA SER A 118 8.38 -7.07 2.91
C SER A 118 7.43 -5.90 2.63
N THR A 119 7.22 -5.01 3.61
CA THR A 119 6.16 -3.98 3.53
C THR A 119 6.70 -2.56 3.38
N ARG A 120 7.91 -2.27 3.87
CA ARG A 120 8.50 -0.92 3.89
C ARG A 120 9.32 -0.60 2.64
N PHE A 121 9.34 0.68 2.29
CA PHE A 121 10.37 1.22 1.40
C PHE A 121 11.74 1.08 2.05
N GLY A 122 12.79 0.97 1.24
CA GLY A 122 14.15 0.82 1.73
C GLY A 122 15.20 0.95 0.64
N SER A 123 16.46 0.78 1.00
CA SER A 123 17.58 0.88 0.06
C SER A 123 18.89 0.38 0.66
N ALA A 124 19.82 -0.04 -0.19
CA ALA A 124 21.21 -0.35 0.14
C ALA A 124 22.07 0.90 0.39
N HIS A 125 21.57 2.09 0.05
CA HIS A 125 22.28 3.35 0.25
C HIS A 125 22.47 3.66 1.75
N PRO A 126 23.59 4.28 2.19
CA PRO A 126 23.90 4.42 3.62
C PRO A 126 22.92 5.27 4.46
N HIS A 127 22.24 6.26 3.86
CA HIS A 127 21.45 7.25 4.60
C HIS A 127 20.12 7.65 3.93
N THR A 128 19.94 7.26 2.68
CA THR A 128 18.81 7.72 1.86
C THR A 128 18.24 6.59 1.06
N TRP A 129 17.05 6.79 0.52
CA TRP A 129 16.46 5.95 -0.51
C TRP A 129 15.90 6.86 -1.61
N ASN A 130 15.76 6.33 -2.81
CA ASN A 130 15.21 7.09 -3.93
C ASN A 130 13.72 6.86 -4.09
N ALA A 131 12.98 7.96 -4.30
CA ALA A 131 11.56 7.94 -4.64
C ALA A 131 11.29 8.78 -5.88
N ALA A 132 10.48 8.25 -6.79
CA ALA A 132 9.90 9.00 -7.90
C ALA A 132 8.50 9.50 -7.50
N PHE A 133 8.17 10.73 -7.88
CA PHE A 133 6.91 11.39 -7.59
C PHE A 133 5.98 11.37 -8.81
N CYS A 134 4.68 11.64 -8.60
CA CYS A 134 3.68 11.63 -9.67
C CYS A 134 3.86 12.74 -10.71
N ASP A 135 4.76 13.70 -10.48
CA ASP A 135 5.19 14.69 -11.48
C ASP A 135 6.39 14.22 -12.33
N GLY A 136 6.96 13.06 -12.03
CA GLY A 136 8.13 12.49 -12.70
C GLY A 136 9.47 12.91 -12.10
N SER A 137 9.48 13.75 -11.07
CA SER A 137 10.71 14.09 -10.34
C SER A 137 11.18 12.89 -9.50
N VAL A 138 12.51 12.75 -9.35
CA VAL A 138 13.12 11.75 -8.47
C VAL A 138 13.92 12.48 -7.40
N ARG A 139 13.77 12.06 -6.14
CA ARG A 139 14.43 12.67 -5.00
C ARG A 139 15.05 11.60 -4.11
N ALA A 140 16.24 11.87 -3.61
CA ALA A 140 16.84 11.11 -2.52
C ALA A 140 16.25 11.62 -1.20
N ILE A 141 15.71 10.72 -0.38
CA ILE A 141 15.00 11.02 0.86
C ILE A 141 15.71 10.33 2.01
N SER A 142 15.86 11.03 3.13
CA SER A 142 16.47 10.51 4.36
C SER A 142 15.72 9.29 4.92
N PHE A 143 16.43 8.31 5.50
CA PHE A 143 15.79 7.30 6.35
C PHE A 143 15.24 7.86 7.66
N GLU A 144 15.73 9.03 8.07
CA GLU A 144 15.29 9.73 9.27
C GLU A 144 14.05 10.62 9.04
N ILE A 145 13.48 10.57 7.82
CA ILE A 145 12.26 11.29 7.46
C ILE A 145 11.17 11.12 8.51
N ASN A 146 10.56 12.24 8.90
CA ASN A 146 9.44 12.22 9.83
C ASN A 146 8.34 11.28 9.29
N VAL A 147 7.94 10.28 10.08
CA VAL A 147 6.98 9.26 9.63
C VAL A 147 5.64 9.84 9.17
N PHE A 148 5.18 10.96 9.75
CA PHE A 148 3.94 11.61 9.31
C PHE A 148 4.09 12.30 7.95
N VAL A 149 5.28 12.84 7.68
CA VAL A 149 5.61 13.38 6.36
C VAL A 149 5.67 12.25 5.34
N HIS A 150 6.35 11.15 5.68
CA HIS A 150 6.41 9.96 4.84
C HIS A 150 5.00 9.41 4.51
N GLN A 151 4.12 9.33 5.51
CA GLN A 151 2.72 8.89 5.34
C GLN A 151 1.93 9.81 4.42
N ARG A 152 2.08 11.14 4.54
CA ARG A 152 1.43 12.13 3.65
C ARG A 152 1.90 11.96 2.21
N LEU A 153 3.21 11.78 2.00
CA LEU A 153 3.77 11.55 0.66
C LEU A 153 3.29 10.23 0.05
N GLY A 154 2.98 9.23 0.88
CA GLY A 154 2.33 7.98 0.46
C GLY A 154 0.82 8.09 0.24
N ASN A 155 0.23 9.26 0.49
CA ASN A 155 -1.19 9.54 0.33
C ASN A 155 -1.42 10.45 -0.88
N ARG A 156 -2.50 10.19 -1.62
CA ARG A 156 -2.88 11.01 -2.79
C ARG A 156 -3.89 12.11 -2.46
N ALA A 157 -4.61 12.00 -1.33
CA ALA A 157 -5.80 12.80 -1.06
C ALA A 157 -6.14 13.07 0.44
N ASP A 158 -5.15 13.27 1.32
CA ASP A 158 -5.38 13.72 2.70
C ASP A 158 -5.31 15.25 2.90
N GLY A 159 -4.94 16.01 1.87
CA GLY A 159 -4.79 17.46 1.91
C GLY A 159 -3.56 17.94 2.67
N GLY A 160 -2.66 17.04 3.08
CA GLY A 160 -1.41 17.36 3.74
C GLY A 160 -0.36 17.84 2.75
N VAL A 161 -0.24 19.16 2.56
CA VAL A 161 0.86 19.73 1.77
C VAL A 161 2.15 19.63 2.57
N THR A 162 3.15 18.97 1.98
CA THR A 162 4.51 18.84 2.53
C THR A 162 5.44 19.80 1.77
N ASP A 163 6.35 20.48 2.46
CA ASP A 163 7.38 21.29 1.80
C ASP A 163 8.67 20.49 1.53
N ASP A 164 9.54 21.02 0.66
CA ASP A 164 10.77 20.32 0.27
C ASP A 164 11.80 20.22 1.42
N ILE A 165 11.69 21.06 2.46
CA ILE A 165 12.60 21.08 3.61
C ILE A 165 12.35 19.87 4.51
N GLU A 166 11.10 19.41 4.60
CA GLU A 166 10.70 18.23 5.36
C GLU A 166 11.18 16.89 4.74
N LEU A 167 11.69 16.89 3.50
CA LEU A 167 12.22 15.69 2.83
C LEU A 167 13.68 15.39 3.16
N ALA A 168 14.44 16.43 3.53
CA ALA A 168 15.90 16.36 3.71
C ALA A 168 16.33 16.14 5.17
N ARG A 169 15.37 16.09 6.10
CA ARG A 169 15.58 15.76 7.51
C ARG A 169 15.10 14.34 7.72
#